data_AF-A0A2R7RJ88-F1
#
_entry.id   AF-A0A2R7RJ88-F1
#
_cell.length_a   1.000
_cell.length_b   1.000
_cell.length_c   1.000
_cell.angle_alpha   90.00
_cell.angle_beta   90.00
_cell.angle_gamma   90.00
#
_symmetry.space_group_name_H-M   'P 1'
#
loop_
_entity.id
_entity.type
_entity.pdbx_description
1 polymer ?
#
loop_
_entity_poly.entity_id
_entity_poly.type
_entity_poly.pdbx_seq_one_letter_code
_entity_poly.pdbx_strand_id
1 'polypeptide(L)'
;QGPGAADAACLVPGSYPREAVSRVEVNRYERDPAARRVCLAFHGTSCAACGFSFEAAYGAMGEGFVHVHHTVPASLLGRGYQLDPVADLVPLCANCHAMAHRGVSTPRTVSELRSIIGASGHVRGETLSEQALEAQADARRILEAHHE
;
A
#
# COMPACT_ATOMS: atom_id res chain seq x y z
N GLN A 1 -46.17 -4.02 -14.10
CA GLN A 1 -44.99 -3.48 -14.80
C GLN A 1 -44.16 -2.78 -13.74
N GLY A 2 -43.24 -3.51 -13.10
CA GLY A 2 -42.30 -2.94 -12.15
C GLY A 2 -41.07 -2.39 -12.89
N PRO A 3 -40.41 -1.33 -12.40
CA PRO A 3 -39.16 -0.88 -12.99
C PRO A 3 -38.11 -1.97 -12.80
N GLY A 4 -37.51 -2.37 -13.92
CA GLY A 4 -36.50 -3.41 -14.00
C GLY A 4 -35.23 -3.06 -13.24
N ALA A 5 -34.51 -4.11 -12.86
CA ALA A 5 -33.19 -4.04 -12.25
C ALA A 5 -32.28 -3.10 -13.05
N ALA A 6 -31.76 -2.07 -12.39
CA ALA A 6 -30.73 -1.22 -12.97
C ALA A 6 -29.49 -2.08 -13.25
N ASP A 7 -29.09 -2.06 -14.51
CA ASP A 7 -27.90 -2.70 -15.04
C ASP A 7 -26.66 -2.25 -14.26
N ALA A 8 -25.96 -3.21 -13.65
CA ALA A 8 -24.78 -2.99 -12.81
C ALA A 8 -23.56 -2.47 -13.61
N ALA A 9 -23.67 -2.32 -14.94
CA ALA A 9 -22.56 -1.99 -15.82
C ALA A 9 -22.30 -0.49 -16.06
N CYS A 10 -23.03 0.44 -15.44
CA CYS A 10 -22.80 1.88 -15.67
C CYS A 10 -22.62 2.67 -14.37
N LEU A 11 -21.59 2.31 -13.59
CA LEU A 11 -21.10 3.16 -12.51
C LEU A 11 -20.14 4.21 -13.10
N VAL A 12 -20.60 5.46 -13.14
CA VAL A 12 -19.78 6.60 -13.60
C VAL A 12 -18.73 6.92 -12.52
N PRO A 13 -17.43 7.02 -12.87
CA PRO A 13 -16.41 7.48 -11.92
C PRO A 13 -16.82 8.83 -11.30
N GLY A 14 -17.09 8.85 -9.99
CA GLY A 14 -17.48 10.06 -9.25
C GLY A 14 -18.87 10.04 -8.58
N SER A 15 -19.72 9.04 -8.85
CA SER A 15 -21.02 8.89 -8.17
C SER A 15 -20.94 7.95 -6.96
N TYR A 16 -19.87 8.05 -6.15
CA TYR A 16 -19.75 7.23 -4.95
C TYR A 16 -20.74 7.73 -3.89
N PRO A 17 -21.65 6.88 -3.37
CA PRO A 17 -22.44 7.21 -2.20
C PRO A 17 -21.51 7.63 -1.06
N ARG A 18 -21.91 8.58 -0.22
CA ARG A 18 -21.06 9.06 0.90
C ARG A 18 -20.72 7.93 1.88
N GLU A 19 -21.59 6.95 1.96
CA GLU A 19 -21.47 5.71 2.71
C GLU A 19 -20.51 4.68 2.07
N ALA A 20 -20.13 4.85 0.80
CA ALA A 20 -19.16 4.00 0.10
C ALA A 20 -17.70 4.46 0.29
N VAL A 21 -17.48 5.59 0.97
CA VAL A 21 -16.14 6.11 1.25
C VAL A 21 -15.84 6.04 2.75
N SER A 22 -14.74 5.38 3.10
CA SER A 22 -14.20 5.44 4.46
C SER A 22 -13.20 6.61 4.56
N ARG A 23 -13.27 7.38 5.64
CA ARG A 23 -12.28 8.42 5.93
C ARG A 23 -11.05 7.74 6.53
N VAL A 24 -9.94 7.76 5.78
CA VAL A 24 -8.62 7.46 6.32
C VAL A 24 -8.01 8.78 6.77
N GLU A 25 -7.66 8.88 8.05
CA GLU A 25 -6.84 9.99 8.54
C GLU A 25 -5.43 9.83 7.98
N VAL A 26 -5.16 10.52 6.87
CA VAL A 26 -3.82 10.60 6.31
C VAL A 26 -3.11 11.74 7.03
N ASN A 27 -1.96 11.45 7.63
CA ASN A 27 -1.19 12.48 8.30
C ASN A 27 -0.81 13.56 7.29
N ARG A 28 -1.22 14.82 7.54
CA ARG A 28 -0.93 15.98 6.68
C ARG A 28 0.56 16.09 6.36
N TYR A 29 1.40 15.69 7.30
CA TYR A 29 2.86 15.79 7.19
C TYR A 29 3.46 14.82 6.14
N GLU A 30 2.82 13.68 5.87
CA GLU A 30 3.26 12.76 4.80
C GLU A 30 3.04 13.32 3.38
N ARG A 31 2.28 14.41 3.27
CA ARG A 31 1.97 15.11 2.01
C ARG A 31 2.67 16.45 1.86
N ASP A 32 3.54 16.85 2.81
CA ASP A 32 4.30 18.10 2.71
C ASP A 32 5.45 17.95 1.69
N PRO A 33 5.41 18.66 0.54
CA PRO A 33 6.45 18.54 -0.48
C PRO A 33 7.81 19.05 -0.01
N ALA A 34 7.87 20.02 0.90
CA ALA A 34 9.13 20.54 1.44
C ALA A 34 9.78 19.54 2.39
N ALA A 35 8.99 19.00 3.33
CA ALA A 35 9.46 17.97 4.24
C ALA A 35 9.91 16.71 3.48
N ARG A 36 9.13 16.29 2.47
CA ARG A 36 9.50 15.19 1.58
C ARG A 36 10.86 15.41 0.92
N ARG A 37 11.11 16.59 0.35
CA ARG A 37 12.40 16.88 -0.30
C ARG A 37 13.57 16.73 0.68
N VAL A 38 13.44 17.25 1.90
CA VAL A 38 14.49 17.17 2.93
C VAL A 38 14.72 15.73 3.38
N CYS A 39 13.63 15.00 3.66
CA CYS A 39 13.67 13.58 4.03
C CYS A 39 14.42 12.74 2.97
N LEU A 40 14.06 12.89 1.69
CA LEU A 40 14.68 12.11 0.62
C LEU A 40 16.11 12.54 0.30
N ALA A 41 16.44 13.83 0.47
CA ALA A 41 17.82 14.30 0.34
C ALA A 41 18.74 13.68 1.41
N PHE A 42 18.22 13.43 2.62
CA PHE A 42 18.99 12.85 3.72
C PHE A 42 19.01 11.32 3.67
N HIS A 43 17.86 10.67 3.51
CA HIS A 43 17.71 9.21 3.61
C HIS A 43 17.85 8.47 2.28
N GLY A 44 17.79 9.18 1.15
CA GLY A 44 17.71 8.60 -0.19
C GLY A 44 16.31 8.08 -0.55
N THR A 45 16.23 7.35 -1.67
CA THR A 45 14.97 6.88 -2.27
C THR A 45 14.68 5.39 -2.04
N SER A 46 15.60 4.67 -1.41
CA SER A 46 15.41 3.25 -1.08
C SER A 46 14.51 3.09 0.14
N CYS A 47 13.66 2.06 0.13
CA CYS A 47 12.78 1.75 1.25
C CYS A 47 13.60 1.44 2.51
N ALA A 48 13.37 2.19 3.58
CA ALA A 48 14.04 1.98 4.86
C ALA A 48 13.73 0.61 5.49
N ALA A 49 12.58 0.00 5.16
CA ALA A 49 12.20 -1.31 5.68
C ALA A 49 12.80 -2.47 4.88
N CYS A 50 12.50 -2.57 3.58
CA CYS A 50 12.87 -3.72 2.74
C CYS A 50 14.02 -3.48 1.77
N GLY A 51 14.55 -2.26 1.68
CA GLY A 51 15.61 -1.89 0.74
C GLY A 51 15.18 -1.75 -0.73
N PHE A 52 13.91 -1.97 -1.06
CA PHE A 52 13.41 -1.83 -2.43
C PHE A 52 13.62 -0.40 -2.96
N SER A 53 14.18 -0.29 -4.17
CA SER A 53 14.32 0.96 -4.92
C SER A 53 13.52 0.87 -6.21
N PHE A 54 12.58 1.79 -6.41
CA PHE A 54 11.78 1.84 -7.63
C PHE A 54 12.63 2.20 -8.85
N GLU A 55 13.58 3.12 -8.70
CA GLU A 55 14.50 3.47 -9.77
C GLU A 55 15.36 2.27 -10.20
N ALA A 56 15.85 1.48 -9.24
CA ALA A 56 16.64 0.28 -9.55
C ALA A 56 15.80 -0.80 -10.25
N ALA A 57 14.51 -0.92 -9.91
CA ALA A 57 13.62 -1.95 -10.46
C ALA A 57 12.93 -1.54 -11.78
N TYR A 58 12.59 -0.26 -11.94
CA TYR A 58 11.76 0.27 -13.03
C TYR A 58 12.47 1.34 -13.87
N GLY A 59 13.73 1.65 -13.59
CA GLY A 59 14.50 2.69 -14.29
C GLY A 59 13.91 4.09 -14.07
N ALA A 60 13.96 4.92 -15.11
CA ALA A 60 13.50 6.32 -15.05
C ALA A 60 12.03 6.47 -14.62
N MET A 61 11.18 5.47 -14.89
CA MET A 61 9.78 5.49 -14.41
C MET A 61 9.69 5.50 -12.88
N GLY A 62 10.65 4.89 -12.20
CA GLY A 62 10.72 4.79 -10.75
C GLY A 62 11.52 5.91 -10.07
N GLU A 63 12.08 6.84 -10.83
CA GLU A 63 12.93 7.91 -10.29
C GLU A 63 12.14 8.78 -9.29
N GLY A 64 12.67 8.87 -8.07
CA GLY A 64 12.02 9.62 -7.00
C GLY A 64 10.67 9.06 -6.56
N PHE A 65 10.20 7.93 -7.10
CA PHE A 65 8.93 7.31 -6.74
C PHE A 65 9.10 6.51 -5.45
N VAL A 66 8.80 7.15 -4.32
CA VAL A 66 8.82 6.55 -2.98
C VAL A 66 7.88 7.35 -2.07
N HIS A 67 7.22 6.66 -1.14
CA HIS A 67 6.37 7.31 -0.15
C HIS A 67 7.19 7.73 1.07
N VAL A 68 6.76 8.79 1.73
CA VAL A 68 7.35 9.23 2.99
C VAL A 68 6.39 8.90 4.11
N HIS A 69 6.90 8.23 5.13
CA HIS A 69 6.14 7.75 6.28
C HIS A 69 6.51 8.53 7.53
N HIS A 70 5.52 8.93 8.31
CA HIS A 70 5.74 9.60 9.59
C HIS A 70 5.93 8.57 10.71
N THR A 71 7.11 8.58 11.35
CA THR A 71 7.47 7.60 12.38
C THR A 71 6.81 7.89 13.74
N VAL A 72 6.51 9.16 14.02
CA VAL A 72 5.80 9.57 15.23
C VAL A 72 4.27 9.50 15.01
N PRO A 73 3.51 8.79 15.86
CA PRO A 73 2.06 8.74 15.74
C PRO A 73 1.41 10.13 15.81
N ALA A 74 0.45 10.41 14.93
CA ALA A 74 -0.25 11.69 14.87
C ALA A 74 -0.92 12.08 16.22
N SER A 75 -1.30 11.08 17.03
CA SER A 75 -1.90 11.26 18.36
C SER A 75 -0.95 11.89 19.39
N LEU A 76 0.37 11.83 19.16
CA LEU A 76 1.38 12.42 20.04
C LEU A 76 1.79 13.84 19.58
N LEU A 77 1.23 14.33 18.49
CA LEU A 77 1.54 15.65 17.93
C LEU A 77 0.70 16.71 18.63
N GLY A 78 1.20 17.19 19.78
CA GLY A 78 0.56 18.24 20.57
C GLY A 78 0.61 19.63 19.93
N ARG A 79 -0.04 20.62 20.59
CA ARG A 79 0.03 22.03 20.19
C ARG A 79 1.48 22.53 20.31
N GLY A 80 2.12 22.82 19.17
CA GLY A 80 3.50 23.30 19.10
C GLY A 80 4.49 22.31 18.49
N TYR A 81 4.05 21.13 18.08
CA TYR A 81 4.90 20.19 17.34
C TYR A 81 5.39 20.80 16.03
N GLN A 82 6.72 20.80 15.84
CA GLN A 82 7.37 21.12 14.59
C GLN A 82 7.93 19.83 14.01
N LEU A 83 7.50 19.51 12.79
CA LEU A 83 8.00 18.37 12.04
C LEU A 83 9.50 18.54 11.77
N ASP A 84 10.31 17.58 12.19
CA ASP A 84 11.69 17.41 11.73
C ASP A 84 11.70 16.37 10.59
N PRO A 85 11.86 16.79 9.32
CA PRO A 85 11.82 15.85 8.20
C PRO A 85 12.96 14.81 8.18
N VAL A 86 14.00 15.00 8.98
CA VAL A 86 15.12 14.06 9.09
C VAL A 86 14.82 13.01 10.15
N ALA A 87 14.30 13.43 11.31
CA ALA A 87 14.03 12.54 12.44
C ALA A 87 12.66 11.83 12.35
N ASP A 88 11.64 12.54 11.86
CA ASP A 88 10.25 12.11 11.96
C ASP A 88 9.73 11.43 10.70
N LEU A 89 10.49 11.50 9.60
CA LEU A 89 10.08 10.98 8.31
C LEU A 89 11.10 9.95 7.77
N VAL A 90 10.58 8.88 7.17
CA VAL A 90 11.39 7.84 6.55
C VAL A 90 10.83 7.43 5.18
N PRO A 91 11.68 7.14 4.18
CA PRO A 91 11.22 6.62 2.90
C PRO A 91 10.76 5.17 3.01
N LEU A 92 9.56 4.87 2.52
CA LEU A 92 9.02 3.50 2.40
C LEU A 92 8.49 3.26 0.99
N CYS A 93 8.65 2.03 0.47
CA CYS A 93 8.00 1.64 -0.77
C CYS A 93 6.47 1.53 -0.57
N ALA A 94 5.70 1.54 -1.67
CA ALA A 94 4.24 1.48 -1.62
C ALA A 94 3.71 0.30 -0.78
N ASN A 95 4.34 -0.87 -0.88
CA ASN A 95 3.95 -2.06 -0.12
C ASN A 95 4.24 -1.92 1.38
N CYS A 96 5.46 -1.50 1.75
CA CYS A 96 5.82 -1.31 3.16
C CYS A 96 5.03 -0.17 3.81
N HIS A 97 4.78 0.92 3.08
CA HIS A 97 3.94 2.02 3.54
C HIS A 97 2.52 1.54 3.82
N ALA A 98 1.90 0.78 2.91
CA ALA A 98 0.59 0.18 3.14
C ALA A 98 0.57 -0.76 4.36
N MET A 99 1.62 -1.58 4.54
CA MET A 99 1.74 -2.49 5.69
C MET A 99 1.98 -1.76 7.02
N ALA A 100 2.60 -0.58 7.00
CA ALA A 100 2.77 0.26 8.19
C ALA A 100 1.42 0.63 8.80
N HIS A 101 0.41 0.91 7.97
CA HIS A 101 -0.92 1.33 8.41
C HIS A 101 -1.95 0.19 8.48
N ARG A 102 -1.63 -1.01 7.98
CA ARG A 102 -2.62 -2.09 7.84
C ARG A 102 -3.07 -2.63 9.21
N GLY A 103 -4.35 -2.44 9.53
CA GLY A 103 -5.01 -3.06 10.68
C GLY A 103 -4.54 -2.53 12.04
N VAL A 104 -3.97 -1.33 12.08
CA VAL A 104 -3.46 -0.70 13.31
C VAL A 104 -3.91 0.76 13.38
N SER A 105 -4.20 1.24 14.58
CA SER A 105 -4.50 2.66 14.83
C SER A 105 -3.24 3.51 14.91
N THR A 106 -2.12 2.92 15.33
CA THR A 106 -0.80 3.52 15.35
C THR A 106 0.06 2.86 14.28
N PRO A 107 0.68 3.62 13.37
CA PRO A 107 1.48 3.02 12.31
C PRO A 107 2.68 2.23 12.87
N ARG A 108 3.00 1.11 12.22
CA ARG A 108 4.17 0.29 12.58
C ARG A 108 5.47 1.01 12.23
N THR A 109 6.44 0.87 13.11
CA THR A 109 7.81 1.36 12.93
C THR A 109 8.55 0.57 11.84
N VAL A 110 9.63 1.16 11.31
CA VAL A 110 10.53 0.48 10.38
C VAL A 110 11.11 -0.80 10.97
N SER A 111 11.42 -0.80 12.27
CA SER A 111 11.94 -1.99 12.96
C SER A 111 10.91 -3.11 12.99
N GLU A 112 9.65 -2.81 13.27
CA GLU A 112 8.59 -3.82 13.25
C GLU A 112 8.37 -4.38 11.84
N LEU A 113 8.38 -3.52 10.82
CA LEU A 113 8.28 -3.97 9.42
C LEU A 113 9.44 -4.90 9.04
N ARG A 114 10.68 -4.56 9.42
CA ARG A 114 11.86 -5.41 9.20
C ARG A 114 11.70 -6.78 9.88
N SER A 115 11.23 -6.81 11.12
CA SER A 115 10.98 -8.06 11.85
C SER A 115 9.91 -8.91 11.17
N ILE A 116 8.80 -8.30 10.73
CA ILE A 116 7.72 -9.01 10.02
C ILE A 116 8.26 -9.60 8.72
N ILE A 117 8.99 -8.82 7.93
CA ILE A 117 9.58 -9.28 6.65
C ILE A 117 10.54 -10.44 6.90
N GLY A 118 11.43 -10.32 7.88
CA GLY A 118 12.40 -11.38 8.22
C GLY A 118 11.73 -12.67 8.72
N ALA A 119 10.60 -12.58 9.41
CA ALA A 119 9.85 -13.74 9.88
C ALA A 119 8.99 -14.43 8.81
N SER A 120 8.60 -13.71 7.75
CA SER A 120 7.57 -14.16 6.79
C SER A 120 8.13 -14.85 5.55
N GLY A 121 9.40 -15.29 5.55
CA GLY A 121 10.10 -15.79 4.36
C GLY A 121 9.49 -17.02 3.66
N HIS A 122 8.39 -17.57 4.18
CA HIS A 122 7.70 -18.71 3.60
C HIS A 122 6.18 -18.46 3.62
N VAL A 123 5.55 -18.57 2.45
CA VAL A 123 4.09 -18.70 2.37
C VAL A 123 3.75 -20.06 2.96
N ARG A 124 2.79 -20.12 3.90
CA ARG A 124 2.26 -21.41 4.36
C ARG A 124 1.70 -22.13 3.12
N GLY A 125 2.33 -23.24 2.74
CA GLY A 125 1.79 -24.11 1.71
C GLY A 125 0.39 -24.54 2.13
N GLU A 126 -0.59 -24.34 1.26
CA GLU A 126 -1.94 -24.86 1.44
C GLU A 126 -2.10 -26.04 0.49
N THR A 127 -2.61 -27.16 1.01
CA THR A 127 -3.01 -28.28 0.15
C THR A 127 -4.20 -27.82 -0.68
N LEU A 128 -4.15 -27.96 -2.00
CA LEU A 128 -5.25 -27.55 -2.88
C LEU A 128 -6.53 -28.27 -2.44
N SER A 129 -7.58 -27.50 -2.13
CA SER A 129 -8.90 -28.06 -1.89
C SER A 129 -9.44 -28.70 -3.17
N GLU A 130 -10.39 -29.64 -3.04
CA GLU A 130 -11.07 -30.23 -4.20
C GLU A 130 -11.68 -29.15 -5.10
N GLN A 131 -12.26 -28.10 -4.49
CA GLN A 131 -12.79 -26.94 -5.20
C GLN A 131 -11.71 -26.17 -5.99
N ALA A 132 -10.50 -26.04 -5.43
CA ALA A 132 -9.39 -25.38 -6.12
C ALA A 132 -8.87 -26.22 -7.31
N LEU A 133 -8.86 -27.54 -7.17
CA LEU A 133 -8.49 -28.46 -8.27
C LEU A 133 -9.51 -28.42 -9.40
N GLU A 134 -10.80 -28.40 -9.07
CA GLU A 134 -11.87 -28.28 -10.07
C GLU A 134 -11.79 -26.93 -10.81
N ALA A 135 -11.58 -25.83 -10.09
CA ALA A 135 -11.37 -24.51 -10.70
C ALA A 135 -10.15 -24.46 -11.63
N GLN A 136 -9.05 -25.16 -11.29
CA GLN A 136 -7.90 -25.28 -12.18
C GLN A 136 -8.21 -26.11 -13.44
N ALA A 137 -8.98 -27.18 -13.31
CA ALA A 137 -9.40 -28.00 -14.45
C ALA A 137 -10.33 -27.21 -15.39
N ASP A 138 -11.24 -26.41 -14.85
CA ASP A 138 -12.09 -25.49 -15.62
C ASP A 138 -11.27 -24.43 -16.36
N ALA A 139 -10.34 -23.77 -15.66
CA ALA A 139 -9.46 -22.77 -16.27
C ALA A 139 -8.66 -23.37 -17.45
N ARG A 140 -8.17 -24.61 -17.31
CA ARG A 140 -7.46 -25.32 -18.38
C ARG A 140 -8.36 -25.58 -19.58
N ARG A 141 -9.58 -26.07 -19.37
CA ARG A 141 -10.56 -26.29 -20.44
C ARG A 141 -10.86 -25.01 -21.22
N ILE A 142 -11.03 -23.90 -20.50
CA ILE A 142 -11.29 -22.59 -21.12
C ILE A 142 -10.11 -22.18 -22.01
N LEU A 143 -8.88 -22.28 -21.51
CA LEU A 143 -7.68 -21.91 -22.28
C LEU A 143 -7.50 -22.77 -23.54
N GLU A 144 -7.75 -24.08 -23.43
CA GLU A 144 -7.69 -25.01 -24.56
C GLU A 144 -8.74 -24.65 -25.62
N ALA A 145 -9.96 -24.30 -25.22
CA ALA A 145 -11.03 -23.88 -26.12
C ALA A 145 -10.79 -22.53 -26.82
N HIS A 146 -9.94 -21.66 -26.27
CA HIS A 146 -9.54 -20.40 -26.93
C HIS A 146 -8.44 -20.60 -27.98
N HIS A 147 -7.81 -21.78 -28.02
CA HIS A 147 -6.71 -22.10 -28.93
C HIS A 147 -7.17 -22.92 -30.15
N GLU A 148 -8.46 -23.27 -30.23
CA GLU A 148 -9.15 -23.87 -31.38
C GLU A 148 -9.92 -22.81 -32.18
#